data_AF-A0A259SPS3-F1
#
_entry.id   AF-A0A259SPS3-F1
#
_cell.length_a   1.000
_cell.length_b   1.000
_cell.length_c   1.000
_cell.angle_alpha   90.00
_cell.angle_beta   90.00
_cell.angle_gamma   90.00
#
_symmetry.space_group_name_H-M   'P 1'
#
loop_
_entity.id
_entity.type
_entity.pdbx_description
1 polymer ?
#
loop_
_entity_poly.entity_id
_entity_poly.type
_entity_poly.pdbx_seq_one_letter_code
_entity_poly.pdbx_strand_id
1 'polypeptide(L)'
;MERHLPWLAHDALNAQGHFRMLTAIGTALDAVTAAGHGTTPVRGADSPDLERFFGAHTFRRTAFAGDYTGLEIQRALVDRAEQLEIPLLDTVYITRLLVDDVPGPDGGTVPRIFGAYGFDLVDGTRYLIHADAVILAAGGHNRIWRRTSSRRDENTGDSFRLAVEAGGRIRDPELVQFHPSGIIEPESEAGTLVSEAARGEGGILRNALGERFMQKYDPERMELSTRDRVALAAYTEIAEGRGTPNGGVWLDVSHLPRETIMTRLPRVYQTMLELQMLDITKDPIEIAPTAHYSMGGVWVRPEDHRTDVDGLYAIGEASSGLHGANRLGGNSLIELLVFGRITGRAAVAHAYGLDAQHRSTDAVRRARAEIDDLLAADGPENVRALQRAIRDTMTAHAGVVRDEEGLRAGLAELDAIEERMTRIGIHPDIAGFQ
;
A
#
# COMPACT_ATOMS: atom_id res chain seq x y z
N MET A 1 28.81 -17.84 8.90
CA MET A 1 27.55 -18.53 8.56
C MET A 1 26.91 -19.28 9.74
N GLU A 2 27.19 -18.95 11.02
CA GLU A 2 26.46 -19.54 12.17
C GLU A 2 26.55 -18.71 13.48
N ARG A 3 26.75 -17.38 13.42
CA ARG A 3 27.00 -16.55 14.61
C ARG A 3 26.26 -15.20 14.69
N HIS A 4 25.11 -15.03 14.03
CA HIS A 4 24.39 -13.74 14.05
C HIS A 4 22.87 -13.81 14.23
N LEU A 5 22.35 -14.80 14.96
CA LEU A 5 20.94 -14.89 15.36
C LEU A 5 20.87 -15.31 16.83
N PRO A 6 20.66 -14.36 17.77
CA PRO A 6 19.34 -14.29 18.39
C PRO A 6 19.00 -12.89 18.94
N TRP A 7 18.17 -12.10 18.24
CA TRP A 7 17.33 -11.06 18.86
C TRP A 7 16.30 -10.55 17.84
N LEU A 8 15.19 -11.27 17.69
CA LEU A 8 13.92 -10.83 17.08
C LEU A 8 12.79 -11.84 17.40
N ALA A 9 12.90 -12.54 18.53
CA ALA A 9 11.98 -13.61 18.95
C ALA A 9 10.88 -13.13 19.92
N HIS A 10 10.56 -11.83 19.94
CA HIS A 10 9.60 -11.25 20.89
C HIS A 10 8.41 -10.56 20.24
N ASP A 11 8.11 -10.87 18.98
CA ASP A 11 6.82 -10.52 18.40
C ASP A 11 6.10 -11.80 17.96
N ALA A 12 5.15 -12.25 18.77
CA ALA A 12 4.46 -13.54 18.64
C ALA A 12 3.55 -13.65 17.40
N LEU A 13 3.41 -12.56 16.63
CA LEU A 13 2.57 -12.45 15.44
C LEU A 13 3.31 -12.78 14.13
N ASN A 14 4.64 -12.91 14.16
CA ASN A 14 5.39 -13.31 12.98
C ASN A 14 5.27 -14.81 12.75
N ALA A 15 4.45 -15.21 11.78
CA ALA A 15 4.37 -16.59 11.32
C ALA A 15 5.77 -17.08 10.91
N GLN A 16 6.27 -18.08 11.64
CA GLN A 16 7.66 -18.60 11.56
C GLN A 16 8.04 -19.23 10.20
N GLY A 17 7.18 -19.17 9.17
CA GLY A 17 7.44 -19.68 7.82
C GLY A 17 8.06 -18.69 6.83
N HIS A 18 7.88 -17.38 7.01
CA HIS A 18 8.23 -16.40 5.97
C HIS A 18 9.70 -15.93 5.98
N PHE A 19 10.37 -16.04 7.12
CA PHE A 19 11.66 -15.36 7.32
C PHE A 19 12.89 -16.08 6.74
N ARG A 20 12.77 -17.36 6.37
CA ARG A 20 13.89 -18.13 5.79
C ARG A 20 14.09 -17.91 4.28
N MET A 21 13.23 -17.13 3.64
CA MET A 21 13.26 -16.89 2.20
C MET A 21 14.06 -15.64 1.79
N LEU A 22 14.52 -14.84 2.77
CA LEU A 22 15.05 -13.50 2.52
C LEU A 22 16.54 -13.45 2.12
N THR A 23 17.30 -14.51 2.29
CA THR A 23 18.71 -14.58 1.87
C THR A 23 18.87 -14.88 0.36
N ALA A 24 17.78 -15.28 -0.31
CA ALA A 24 17.76 -15.56 -1.76
C ALA A 24 17.43 -14.33 -2.63
N ILE A 25 17.11 -13.19 -2.01
CA ILE A 25 16.88 -11.90 -2.69
C ILE A 25 18.17 -11.27 -3.22
N GLY A 26 19.34 -11.73 -2.76
CA GLY A 26 20.63 -11.36 -3.37
C GLY A 26 20.67 -11.64 -4.87
N THR A 27 19.88 -12.60 -5.36
CA THR A 27 19.73 -12.97 -6.78
C THR A 27 18.60 -12.21 -7.51
N ALA A 28 17.70 -11.53 -6.78
CA ALA A 28 16.58 -10.79 -7.37
C ALA A 28 17.06 -9.50 -8.09
N LEU A 29 18.23 -8.97 -7.70
CA LEU A 29 18.82 -7.78 -8.30
C LEU A 29 19.79 -8.08 -9.47
N ASP A 30 20.53 -9.19 -9.46
CA ASP A 30 21.44 -9.53 -10.58
C ASP A 30 20.69 -9.76 -11.92
N ALA A 31 19.39 -10.07 -11.87
CA ALA A 31 18.53 -10.24 -13.05
C ALA A 31 17.96 -8.92 -13.61
N VAL A 32 17.82 -7.87 -12.78
CA VAL A 32 17.54 -6.50 -13.26
C VAL A 32 18.79 -5.95 -13.97
N THR A 33 19.98 -6.38 -13.56
CA THR A 33 21.27 -6.03 -14.15
C THR A 33 21.49 -6.55 -15.58
N ALA A 34 20.69 -7.50 -16.09
CA ALA A 34 20.82 -8.04 -17.46
C ALA A 34 19.90 -7.33 -18.50
N ALA A 35 19.03 -6.42 -18.06
CA ALA A 35 18.16 -5.66 -18.96
C ALA A 35 18.96 -4.53 -19.63
N GLY A 36 19.51 -4.83 -20.80
CA GLY A 36 20.10 -3.83 -21.69
C GLY A 36 19.04 -2.84 -22.17
N HIS A 37 19.17 -1.57 -21.76
CA HIS A 37 19.34 -0.40 -22.61
C HIS A 37 19.03 0.88 -21.81
N GLY A 38 20.09 1.53 -21.30
CA GLY A 38 20.14 2.99 -21.32
C GLY A 38 19.78 3.81 -20.09
N THR A 39 20.01 3.37 -18.84
CA THR A 39 20.28 4.30 -17.71
C THR A 39 21.01 3.59 -16.55
N THR A 40 22.08 4.23 -16.06
CA THR A 40 22.90 4.01 -14.85
C THR A 40 23.14 2.56 -14.34
N PRO A 41 24.40 2.09 -14.27
CA PRO A 41 24.70 0.70 -13.91
C PRO A 41 24.33 0.36 -12.45
N VAL A 42 23.54 -0.69 -12.26
CA VAL A 42 23.35 -1.37 -10.97
C VAL A 42 24.35 -2.54 -10.92
N ARG A 43 25.50 -2.38 -10.26
CA ARG A 43 26.47 -3.47 -10.09
C ARG A 43 26.40 -4.06 -8.67
N GLY A 44 26.30 -5.38 -8.60
CA GLY A 44 26.09 -6.16 -7.38
C GLY A 44 27.33 -6.33 -6.47
N ALA A 45 27.02 -6.79 -5.26
CA ALA A 45 27.82 -7.37 -4.16
C ALA A 45 29.11 -6.67 -3.66
N ASP A 46 29.86 -5.95 -4.48
CA ASP A 46 31.18 -5.40 -4.13
C ASP A 46 31.23 -3.86 -4.15
N SER A 47 30.07 -3.19 -4.04
CA SER A 47 29.97 -1.72 -4.03
C SER A 47 29.13 -1.23 -2.85
N PRO A 48 29.72 -1.05 -1.65
CA PRO A 48 29.02 -0.57 -0.44
C PRO A 48 28.41 0.84 -0.57
N ASP A 49 28.66 1.52 -1.69
CA ASP A 49 28.12 2.83 -2.04
C ASP A 49 26.71 2.77 -2.67
N LEU A 50 26.20 1.58 -3.02
CA LEU A 50 24.89 1.36 -3.65
C LEU A 50 23.82 0.82 -2.69
N GLU A 51 24.13 0.76 -1.40
CA GLU A 51 23.21 0.39 -0.34
C GLU A 51 23.15 1.49 0.73
N ARG A 52 21.95 1.77 1.24
CA ARG A 52 21.76 2.76 2.31
C ARG A 52 21.17 2.16 3.57
N PHE A 53 21.31 2.88 4.68
CA PHE A 53 20.51 2.66 5.86
C PHE A 53 19.05 3.04 5.59
N PHE A 54 18.13 2.36 6.25
CA PHE A 54 16.70 2.63 6.21
C PHE A 54 16.11 2.33 7.59
N GLY A 55 14.94 2.88 7.92
CA GLY A 55 14.38 2.82 9.28
C GLY A 55 14.47 1.43 9.92
N ALA A 56 14.98 1.36 11.15
CA ALA A 56 15.19 0.15 11.95
C ALA A 56 16.17 -0.92 11.40
N HIS A 57 16.89 -0.66 10.30
CA HIS A 57 17.97 -1.54 9.83
C HIS A 57 19.28 -1.28 10.58
N THR A 58 19.95 -2.32 11.06
CA THR A 58 21.27 -2.23 11.71
C THR A 58 22.44 -2.28 10.72
N PHE A 59 22.18 -2.55 9.43
CA PHE A 59 23.17 -2.64 8.37
C PHE A 59 22.67 -1.95 7.09
N ARG A 60 23.59 -1.49 6.24
CA ARG A 60 23.27 -1.10 4.86
C ARG A 60 22.95 -2.37 4.09
N ARG A 61 21.73 -2.43 3.54
CA ARG A 61 21.20 -3.59 2.78
C ARG A 61 20.05 -3.22 1.85
N THR A 62 19.71 -1.94 1.80
CA THR A 62 18.61 -1.44 0.98
C THR A 62 19.22 -0.95 -0.32
N ALA A 63 19.18 -1.79 -1.35
CA ALA A 63 19.56 -1.41 -2.70
C ALA A 63 18.66 -0.27 -3.18
N PHE A 64 19.25 0.69 -3.90
CA PHE A 64 18.53 1.85 -4.40
C PHE A 64 19.06 2.29 -5.76
N ALA A 65 18.17 2.90 -6.53
CA ALA A 65 18.50 3.73 -7.66
C ALA A 65 18.00 5.14 -7.32
N GLY A 66 18.91 6.03 -6.89
CA GLY A 66 18.60 7.32 -6.26
C GLY A 66 17.42 7.26 -5.26
N ASP A 67 16.39 8.06 -5.51
CA ASP A 67 15.07 7.98 -4.86
C ASP A 67 13.95 7.58 -5.84
N TYR A 68 14.32 6.88 -6.92
CA TYR A 68 13.45 6.45 -8.03
C TYR A 68 13.36 4.93 -8.16
N THR A 69 13.71 4.18 -7.12
CA THR A 69 13.81 2.70 -7.17
C THR A 69 12.51 2.03 -7.60
N GLY A 70 11.35 2.46 -7.07
CA GLY A 70 10.05 1.90 -7.47
C GLY A 70 9.71 2.17 -8.93
N LEU A 71 10.02 3.38 -9.42
CA LEU A 71 9.76 3.77 -10.81
C LEU A 71 10.61 2.96 -11.80
N GLU A 72 11.88 2.72 -11.49
CA GLU A 72 12.76 1.93 -12.36
C GLU A 72 12.37 0.47 -12.39
N ILE A 73 11.97 -0.10 -11.24
CA ILE A 73 11.41 -1.46 -11.21
C ILE A 73 10.15 -1.53 -12.08
N GLN A 74 9.24 -0.56 -11.94
CA GLN A 74 8.02 -0.50 -12.74
C GLN A 74 8.33 -0.40 -14.24
N ARG A 75 9.21 0.54 -14.66
CA ARG A 75 9.64 0.70 -16.05
C ARG A 75 10.19 -0.61 -16.62
N ALA A 76 11.14 -1.22 -15.91
CA ALA A 76 11.75 -2.48 -16.36
C ALA A 76 10.73 -3.62 -16.50
N LEU A 77 9.73 -3.70 -15.60
CA LEU A 77 8.67 -4.71 -15.67
C LEU A 77 7.67 -4.44 -16.80
N VAL A 78 7.30 -3.19 -17.03
CA VAL A 78 6.40 -2.79 -18.14
C VAL A 78 7.09 -3.06 -19.49
N ASP A 79 8.33 -2.61 -19.67
CA ASP A 79 9.11 -2.87 -20.88
C ASP A 79 9.22 -4.38 -21.14
N ARG A 80 9.41 -5.16 -20.08
CA ARG A 80 9.48 -6.63 -20.20
C ARG A 80 8.13 -7.25 -20.57
N ALA A 81 7.02 -6.74 -20.04
CA ALA A 81 5.68 -7.19 -20.38
C ALA A 81 5.34 -6.90 -21.85
N GLU A 82 5.72 -5.72 -22.36
CA GLU A 82 5.58 -5.34 -23.76
C GLU A 82 6.41 -6.26 -24.69
N GLN A 83 7.67 -6.54 -24.34
CA GLN A 83 8.51 -7.48 -25.11
C GLN A 83 7.95 -8.91 -25.14
N LEU A 84 7.20 -9.29 -24.11
CA LEU A 84 6.54 -10.58 -24.01
C LEU A 84 5.14 -10.57 -24.63
N GLU A 85 4.71 -9.42 -25.18
CA GLU A 85 3.39 -9.20 -25.77
C GLU A 85 2.25 -9.60 -24.81
N ILE A 86 2.44 -9.34 -23.50
CA ILE A 86 1.41 -9.59 -22.50
C ILE A 86 0.24 -8.62 -22.77
N PRO A 87 -0.99 -9.12 -23.00
CA PRO A 87 -2.14 -8.25 -23.21
C PRO A 87 -2.43 -7.42 -21.96
N LEU A 88 -2.57 -6.10 -22.13
CA LEU A 88 -2.91 -5.15 -21.08
C LEU A 88 -4.27 -4.51 -21.39
N LEU A 89 -5.14 -4.48 -20.37
CA LEU A 89 -6.40 -3.74 -20.37
C LEU A 89 -6.30 -2.66 -19.28
N ASP A 90 -5.75 -1.50 -19.63
CA ASP A 90 -5.34 -0.45 -18.69
C ASP A 90 -6.49 0.49 -18.27
N THR A 91 -7.61 0.46 -18.99
CA THR A 91 -8.83 1.24 -18.71
C THR A 91 -9.95 0.44 -18.07
N VAL A 92 -9.77 -0.86 -17.82
CA VAL A 92 -10.85 -1.73 -17.32
C VAL A 92 -10.88 -1.74 -15.80
N TYR A 93 -12.01 -1.32 -15.23
CA TYR A 93 -12.28 -1.39 -13.80
C TYR A 93 -13.08 -2.67 -13.47
N ILE A 94 -12.52 -3.51 -12.60
CA ILE A 94 -13.12 -4.78 -12.18
C ILE A 94 -14.05 -4.55 -10.99
N THR A 95 -15.33 -4.88 -11.15
CA THR A 95 -16.33 -4.74 -10.09
C THR A 95 -16.58 -6.04 -9.33
N ARG A 96 -16.37 -7.19 -9.98
CA ARG A 96 -16.71 -8.50 -9.40
C ARG A 96 -15.77 -9.60 -9.86
N LEU A 97 -15.37 -10.47 -8.94
CA LEU A 97 -14.79 -11.77 -9.28
C LEU A 97 -15.90 -12.80 -9.51
N LEU A 98 -15.73 -13.63 -10.53
CA LEU A 98 -16.72 -14.62 -10.91
C LEU A 98 -16.36 -15.96 -10.27
N VAL A 99 -17.26 -16.42 -9.40
CA VAL A 99 -17.06 -17.62 -8.58
C VAL A 99 -18.20 -18.61 -8.78
N ASP A 100 -17.86 -19.89 -8.71
CA ASP A 100 -18.83 -20.97 -8.67
C ASP A 100 -18.44 -22.00 -7.59
N ASP A 101 -19.44 -22.62 -6.97
CA ASP A 101 -19.22 -23.64 -5.96
C ASP A 101 -18.97 -25.00 -6.61
N VAL A 102 -17.78 -25.55 -6.39
CA VAL A 102 -17.37 -26.85 -6.94
C VAL A 102 -17.15 -27.88 -5.84
N PRO A 103 -17.22 -29.20 -6.13
CA PRO A 103 -16.89 -30.22 -5.15
C PRO A 103 -15.46 -30.05 -4.62
N GLY A 104 -15.35 -29.95 -3.30
CA GLY A 104 -14.09 -29.90 -2.57
C GLY A 104 -13.51 -31.30 -2.28
N PRO A 105 -12.23 -31.37 -1.88
CA PRO A 105 -11.56 -32.64 -1.60
C PRO A 105 -12.19 -33.43 -0.44
N ASP A 106 -12.83 -32.74 0.52
CA ASP A 106 -13.46 -33.35 1.70
C ASP A 106 -14.95 -33.70 1.48
N GLY A 107 -15.43 -33.64 0.24
CA GLY A 107 -16.84 -33.91 -0.11
C GLY A 107 -17.82 -32.75 0.17
N GLY A 108 -17.34 -31.63 0.72
CA GLY A 108 -18.07 -30.35 0.75
C GLY A 108 -17.98 -29.59 -0.58
N THR A 109 -18.41 -28.34 -0.59
CA THR A 109 -18.17 -27.41 -1.72
C THR A 109 -17.08 -26.40 -1.36
N VAL A 110 -16.33 -25.97 -2.37
CA VAL A 110 -15.38 -24.86 -2.26
C VAL A 110 -15.68 -23.84 -3.37
N PRO A 111 -15.57 -22.54 -3.10
CA PRO A 111 -15.70 -21.54 -4.16
C PRO A 111 -14.48 -21.62 -5.07
N ARG A 112 -14.70 -21.65 -6.38
CA ARG A 112 -13.67 -21.62 -7.42
C ARG A 112 -13.86 -20.42 -8.32
N ILE A 113 -12.78 -19.69 -8.58
CA ILE A 113 -12.76 -18.60 -9.56
C ILE A 113 -12.82 -19.16 -10.98
N PHE A 114 -13.61 -18.50 -11.83
CA PHE A 114 -13.59 -18.74 -13.27
C PHE A 114 -13.44 -17.46 -14.10
N GLY A 115 -13.20 -16.31 -13.46
CA GLY A 115 -13.02 -15.04 -14.16
C GLY A 115 -13.30 -13.80 -13.35
N ALA A 116 -13.51 -12.69 -14.06
CA ALA A 116 -13.86 -11.38 -13.52
C ALA A 116 -14.84 -10.65 -14.44
N TYR A 117 -15.55 -9.68 -13.88
CA TYR A 117 -16.48 -8.80 -14.58
C TYR A 117 -16.16 -7.34 -14.27
N GLY A 118 -16.27 -6.49 -15.27
CA GLY A 118 -15.93 -5.08 -15.16
C GLY A 118 -16.39 -4.27 -16.35
N PHE A 119 -15.92 -3.03 -16.44
CA PHE A 119 -16.22 -2.13 -17.55
C PHE A 119 -15.04 -1.21 -17.86
N ASP A 120 -14.99 -0.72 -19.09
CA ASP A 120 -14.02 0.28 -19.52
C ASP A 120 -14.40 1.66 -18.99
N LEU A 121 -13.45 2.35 -18.37
CA LEU A 121 -13.63 3.68 -17.78
C LEU A 121 -13.85 4.79 -18.83
N VAL A 122 -13.49 4.56 -20.09
CA VAL A 122 -13.58 5.54 -21.18
C VAL A 122 -14.97 5.52 -21.83
N ASP A 123 -15.47 4.34 -22.19
CA ASP A 123 -16.71 4.22 -22.98
C ASP A 123 -17.83 3.41 -22.30
N GLY A 124 -17.55 2.82 -21.12
CA GLY A 124 -18.50 2.00 -20.37
C GLY A 124 -18.73 0.60 -20.96
N THR A 125 -17.95 0.18 -21.94
CA THR A 125 -18.02 -1.17 -22.51
C THR A 125 -17.83 -2.21 -21.42
N ARG A 126 -18.73 -3.20 -21.34
CA ARG A 126 -18.67 -4.23 -20.30
C ARG A 126 -17.73 -5.37 -20.71
N TYR A 127 -16.89 -5.78 -19.78
CA TYR A 127 -15.94 -6.88 -19.95
C TYR A 127 -16.35 -8.10 -19.12
N LEU A 128 -16.41 -9.24 -19.79
CA LEU A 128 -16.47 -10.56 -19.17
C LEU A 128 -15.14 -11.27 -19.47
N ILE A 129 -14.31 -11.43 -18.45
CA ILE A 129 -13.00 -12.05 -18.56
C ILE A 129 -13.10 -13.44 -17.96
N HIS A 130 -12.94 -14.48 -18.78
CA HIS A 130 -12.82 -15.84 -18.28
C HIS A 130 -11.35 -16.15 -17.98
N ALA A 131 -11.08 -16.73 -16.82
CA ALA A 131 -9.74 -17.11 -16.40
C ALA A 131 -9.76 -18.36 -15.53
N ASP A 132 -8.73 -19.18 -15.63
CA ASP A 132 -8.57 -20.37 -14.80
C ASP A 132 -7.87 -20.08 -13.47
N ALA A 133 -7.16 -18.96 -13.40
CA ALA A 133 -6.59 -18.42 -12.18
C ALA A 133 -6.65 -16.89 -12.22
N VAL A 134 -6.88 -16.27 -11.07
CA VAL A 134 -6.87 -14.81 -10.90
C VAL A 134 -5.92 -14.44 -9.78
N ILE A 135 -5.06 -13.44 -10.04
CA ILE A 135 -4.11 -12.89 -9.07
C ILE A 135 -4.53 -11.45 -8.75
N LEU A 136 -4.95 -11.18 -7.52
CA LEU A 136 -5.22 -9.84 -7.04
C LEU A 136 -3.91 -9.11 -6.73
N ALA A 137 -3.70 -7.98 -7.39
CA ALA A 137 -2.54 -7.11 -7.21
C ALA A 137 -2.95 -5.61 -7.16
N ALA A 138 -4.18 -5.31 -6.75
CA ALA A 138 -4.76 -3.97 -6.78
C ALA A 138 -4.46 -3.13 -5.51
N GLY A 139 -3.32 -3.38 -4.87
CA GLY A 139 -2.86 -2.61 -3.72
C GLY A 139 -3.69 -2.79 -2.44
N GLY A 140 -3.46 -1.87 -1.50
CA GLY A 140 -4.04 -1.83 -0.16
C GLY A 140 -5.34 -1.02 -0.05
N HIS A 141 -5.61 -0.48 1.14
CA HIS A 141 -6.87 0.24 1.45
C HIS A 141 -6.67 1.59 2.17
N ASN A 142 -5.44 2.11 2.20
CA ASN A 142 -5.12 3.31 2.99
C ASN A 142 -5.81 4.62 2.48
N ARG A 143 -6.56 4.57 1.35
CA ARG A 143 -7.28 5.73 0.82
C ARG A 143 -8.57 6.07 1.58
N ILE A 144 -8.91 5.25 2.57
CA ILE A 144 -10.01 5.53 3.51
C ILE A 144 -9.60 6.48 4.66
N TRP A 145 -8.38 7.04 4.68
CA TRP A 145 -8.00 8.14 5.58
C TRP A 145 -7.90 9.47 4.83
N ARG A 146 -8.07 10.60 5.54
CA ARG A 146 -7.93 11.96 4.98
C ARG A 146 -6.50 12.23 4.53
N ARG A 147 -5.53 11.93 5.40
CA ARG A 147 -4.09 12.04 5.13
C ARG A 147 -3.56 10.66 4.77
N THR A 148 -3.24 10.47 3.49
CA THR A 148 -2.67 9.22 2.97
C THR A 148 -1.62 9.52 1.91
N SER A 149 -0.61 8.66 1.80
CA SER A 149 0.38 8.77 0.73
C SER A 149 -0.10 8.23 -0.62
N SER A 150 -1.27 7.60 -0.66
CA SER A 150 -1.84 7.08 -1.91
C SER A 150 -2.51 8.17 -2.71
N ARG A 151 -2.45 8.00 -4.04
CA ARG A 151 -3.14 8.87 -4.98
C ARG A 151 -4.66 8.70 -4.87
N ARG A 152 -5.40 9.53 -5.60
CA ARG A 152 -6.87 9.57 -5.54
C ARG A 152 -7.51 8.24 -5.97
N ASP A 153 -6.89 7.58 -6.93
CA ASP A 153 -7.30 6.40 -7.68
C ASP A 153 -6.55 5.12 -7.30
N GLU A 154 -5.78 5.17 -6.20
CA GLU A 154 -4.98 4.03 -5.72
C GLU A 154 -5.39 3.63 -4.29
N ASN A 155 -5.20 2.35 -3.97
CA ASN A 155 -5.35 1.80 -2.62
C ASN A 155 -6.74 2.07 -1.98
N THR A 156 -7.80 1.87 -2.76
CA THR A 156 -9.21 2.02 -2.35
C THR A 156 -9.78 0.81 -1.63
N GLY A 157 -9.01 -0.28 -1.49
CA GLY A 157 -9.44 -1.51 -0.83
C GLY A 157 -10.13 -2.52 -1.75
N ASP A 158 -10.02 -2.35 -3.06
CA ASP A 158 -10.70 -3.20 -4.06
C ASP A 158 -10.30 -4.67 -3.91
N SER A 159 -9.00 -4.96 -3.70
CA SER A 159 -8.52 -6.32 -3.43
C SER A 159 -9.23 -6.97 -2.24
N PHE A 160 -9.53 -6.19 -1.21
CA PHE A 160 -10.15 -6.69 0.02
C PHE A 160 -11.61 -7.05 -0.24
N ARG A 161 -12.35 -6.11 -0.85
CA ARG A 161 -13.74 -6.30 -1.23
C ARG A 161 -13.88 -7.50 -2.18
N LEU A 162 -13.13 -7.51 -3.27
CA LEU A 162 -13.18 -8.55 -4.30
C LEU A 162 -12.88 -9.94 -3.74
N ALA A 163 -11.90 -10.05 -2.83
CA ALA A 163 -11.59 -11.33 -2.18
C ALA A 163 -12.72 -11.79 -1.24
N VAL A 164 -13.24 -10.92 -0.38
CA VAL A 164 -14.34 -11.28 0.55
C VAL A 164 -15.59 -11.70 -0.22
N GLU A 165 -15.95 -10.94 -1.24
CA GLU A 165 -17.10 -11.23 -2.09
C GLU A 165 -16.97 -12.54 -2.89
N ALA A 166 -15.74 -13.00 -3.12
CA ALA A 166 -15.42 -14.29 -3.72
C ALA A 166 -15.41 -15.46 -2.73
N GLY A 167 -15.61 -15.20 -1.43
CA GLY A 167 -15.53 -16.20 -0.35
C GLY A 167 -14.15 -16.31 0.32
N GLY A 168 -13.23 -15.40 -0.01
CA GLY A 168 -11.91 -15.30 0.61
C GLY A 168 -11.95 -14.66 1.99
N ARG A 169 -10.86 -14.81 2.74
CA ARG A 169 -10.66 -14.20 4.05
C ARG A 169 -9.74 -12.99 3.97
N ILE A 170 -9.97 -12.02 4.85
CA ILE A 170 -9.02 -10.94 5.14
C ILE A 170 -8.32 -11.27 6.46
N ARG A 171 -7.06 -10.86 6.58
CA ARG A 171 -6.29 -10.95 7.82
C ARG A 171 -5.70 -9.58 8.14
N ASP A 172 -5.73 -9.25 9.43
CA ASP A 172 -5.12 -8.07 10.04
C ASP A 172 -5.48 -6.71 9.40
N PRO A 173 -6.73 -6.47 8.92
CA PRO A 173 -7.08 -5.22 8.23
C PRO A 173 -6.88 -3.96 9.09
N GLU A 174 -6.84 -4.10 10.41
CA GLU A 174 -6.57 -3.03 11.37
C GLU A 174 -5.09 -2.58 11.38
N LEU A 175 -4.18 -3.38 10.83
CA LEU A 175 -2.75 -3.12 10.80
C LEU A 175 -2.39 -2.28 9.57
N VAL A 176 -2.38 -0.96 9.79
CA VAL A 176 -1.99 0.06 8.81
C VAL A 176 -0.82 0.87 9.34
N GLN A 177 0.23 1.01 8.54
CA GLN A 177 1.41 1.79 8.90
C GLN A 177 1.15 3.25 8.59
N PHE A 178 1.33 4.10 9.59
CA PHE A 178 1.38 5.55 9.43
C PHE A 178 2.83 5.99 9.28
N HIS A 179 3.17 6.55 8.12
CA HIS A 179 4.47 7.15 7.91
C HIS A 179 4.53 8.49 8.67
N PRO A 180 5.62 8.80 9.39
CA PRO A 180 5.68 9.98 10.26
C PRO A 180 5.73 11.31 9.51
N SER A 181 6.21 11.30 8.25
CA SER A 181 6.54 12.52 7.51
C SER A 181 5.76 12.67 6.20
N GLY A 182 4.44 12.75 6.26
CA GLY A 182 3.62 13.23 5.14
C GLY A 182 3.40 14.73 5.23
N ILE A 183 3.51 15.46 4.11
CA ILE A 183 3.21 16.89 4.10
C ILE A 183 1.72 17.13 4.34
N ILE A 184 1.38 18.29 4.88
CA ILE A 184 -0.01 18.64 5.20
C ILE A 184 -0.63 19.65 4.24
N GLU A 185 0.21 20.40 3.51
CA GLU A 185 -0.21 21.39 2.52
C GLU A 185 0.55 21.22 1.19
N PRO A 186 -0.01 21.66 0.05
CA PRO A 186 -1.42 22.05 -0.12
C PRO A 186 -2.37 20.86 0.09
N GLU A 187 -3.66 21.10 0.38
CA GLU A 187 -4.63 20.02 0.68
C GLU A 187 -4.71 18.97 -0.44
N SER A 188 -4.52 19.38 -1.70
CA SER A 188 -4.50 18.46 -2.85
C SER A 188 -3.38 17.43 -2.81
N GLU A 189 -2.27 17.75 -2.14
CA GLU A 189 -1.06 16.93 -2.02
C GLU A 189 -0.83 16.44 -0.58
N ALA A 190 -1.80 16.67 0.32
CA ALA A 190 -1.68 16.28 1.71
C ALA A 190 -1.50 14.76 1.84
N GLY A 191 -0.43 14.37 2.54
CA GLY A 191 0.03 12.99 2.69
C GLY A 191 1.17 12.60 1.74
N THR A 192 1.56 13.46 0.79
CA THR A 192 2.77 13.26 -0.01
C THR A 192 3.97 13.11 0.92
N LEU A 193 4.73 12.03 0.72
CA LEU A 193 5.76 11.62 1.66
C LEU A 193 7.03 12.44 1.47
N VAL A 194 7.52 13.00 2.57
CA VAL A 194 8.91 13.37 2.71
C VAL A 194 9.70 12.11 3.05
N SER A 195 10.66 11.78 2.20
CA SER A 195 11.48 10.57 2.34
C SER A 195 12.12 10.48 3.72
N GLU A 196 12.09 9.28 4.31
CA GLU A 196 12.79 8.97 5.57
C GLU A 196 14.30 9.23 5.49
N ALA A 197 14.86 9.30 4.28
CA ALA A 197 16.23 9.76 4.05
C ALA A 197 16.49 11.14 4.65
N ALA A 198 15.50 12.06 4.70
CA ALA A 198 15.67 13.38 5.31
C ALA A 198 16.06 13.29 6.80
N ARG A 199 15.45 12.36 7.55
CA ARG A 199 15.86 12.06 8.94
C ARG A 199 17.21 11.35 8.97
N GLY A 200 17.43 10.41 8.04
CA GLY A 200 18.70 9.68 7.87
C GLY A 200 19.94 10.58 7.67
N GLU A 201 19.78 11.69 6.95
CA GLU A 201 20.84 12.67 6.67
C GLU A 201 21.00 13.72 7.78
N GLY A 202 20.26 13.59 8.89
CA GLY A 202 20.38 14.46 10.07
C GLY A 202 19.18 15.37 10.33
N GLY A 203 18.08 15.24 9.58
CA GLY A 203 16.86 16.02 9.80
C GLY A 203 16.34 15.91 11.24
N ILE A 204 15.97 17.05 11.81
CA ILE A 204 15.56 17.19 13.21
C ILE A 204 14.05 17.37 13.28
N LEU A 205 13.38 16.65 14.17
CA LEU A 205 11.95 16.82 14.42
C LEU A 205 11.73 17.82 15.55
N ARG A 206 10.94 18.87 15.29
CA ARG A 206 10.59 19.90 16.27
C ARG A 206 9.08 20.09 16.39
N ASN A 207 8.60 20.39 17.58
CA ASN A 207 7.22 20.81 17.80
C ASN A 207 7.08 22.32 17.53
N ALA A 208 5.88 22.89 17.68
CA ALA A 208 5.66 24.32 17.45
C ALA A 208 6.36 25.23 18.48
N LEU A 209 6.78 24.67 19.62
CA LEU A 209 7.59 25.37 20.63
C LEU A 209 9.09 25.37 20.30
N GLY A 210 9.49 24.72 19.20
CA GLY A 210 10.88 24.59 18.75
C GLY A 210 11.67 23.46 19.44
N GLU A 211 11.03 22.68 20.31
CA GLU A 211 11.66 21.61 21.08
C GLU A 211 11.94 20.40 20.18
N ARG A 212 13.14 19.82 20.31
CA ARG A 212 13.50 18.56 19.65
C ARG A 212 12.85 17.38 20.38
N PHE A 213 11.57 17.18 20.16
CA PHE A 213 10.72 16.33 21.00
C PHE A 213 11.14 14.86 21.04
N MET A 214 11.82 14.32 20.01
CA MET A 214 12.27 12.93 20.03
C MET A 214 13.23 12.61 21.18
N GLN A 215 13.90 13.60 21.78
CA GLN A 215 14.71 13.39 23.00
C GLN A 215 13.88 12.84 24.17
N LYS A 216 12.60 13.24 24.25
CA LYS A 216 11.66 12.77 25.28
C LYS A 216 11.17 11.36 25.00
N TYR A 217 10.95 11.02 23.73
CA TYR A 217 10.29 9.78 23.33
C TYR A 217 11.24 8.64 23.03
N ASP A 218 12.44 8.89 22.49
CA ASP A 218 13.47 7.87 22.24
C ASP A 218 14.86 8.53 22.25
N PRO A 219 15.44 8.77 23.43
CA PRO A 219 16.72 9.49 23.56
C PRO A 219 17.91 8.76 22.91
N GLU A 220 17.81 7.44 22.72
CA GLU A 220 18.88 6.64 22.15
C GLU A 220 18.88 6.71 20.62
N ARG A 221 17.71 6.56 19.98
CA ARG A 221 17.59 6.48 18.52
C ARG A 221 17.13 7.77 17.87
N MET A 222 16.51 8.67 18.62
CA MET A 222 16.07 9.98 18.15
C MET A 222 15.19 9.87 16.89
N GLU A 223 15.41 10.70 15.86
CA GLU A 223 14.67 10.67 14.60
C GLU A 223 14.88 9.38 13.78
N LEU A 224 15.80 8.50 14.16
CA LEU A 224 16.02 7.19 13.52
C LEU A 224 15.29 6.04 14.24
N SER A 225 14.40 6.36 15.18
CA SER A 225 13.53 5.36 15.79
C SER A 225 12.55 4.73 14.79
N THR A 226 11.80 3.71 15.23
CA THR A 226 10.83 3.00 14.39
C THR A 226 9.69 3.92 13.94
N ARG A 227 9.12 3.66 12.75
CA ARG A 227 8.09 4.53 12.15
C ARG A 227 6.89 4.74 13.05
N ASP A 228 6.41 3.66 13.69
CA ASP A 228 5.34 3.65 14.67
C ASP A 228 5.65 4.56 15.86
N ARG A 229 6.87 4.50 16.42
CA ARG A 229 7.25 5.33 17.57
C ARG A 229 7.38 6.81 17.20
N VAL A 230 7.95 7.12 16.03
CA VAL A 230 8.07 8.51 15.56
C VAL A 230 6.70 9.10 15.21
N ALA A 231 5.85 8.32 14.54
CA ALA A 231 4.49 8.72 14.22
C ALA A 231 3.65 8.96 15.49
N LEU A 232 3.77 8.07 16.48
CA LEU A 232 3.13 8.23 17.78
C LEU A 232 3.63 9.49 18.51
N ALA A 233 4.94 9.72 18.56
CA ALA A 233 5.51 10.91 19.18
C ALA A 233 4.99 12.20 18.54
N ALA A 234 5.00 12.28 17.20
CA ALA A 234 4.47 13.43 16.47
C ALA A 234 2.97 13.63 16.73
N TYR A 235 2.18 12.54 16.73
CA TYR A 235 0.76 12.59 17.05
C TYR A 235 0.53 13.11 18.47
N THR A 236 1.26 12.62 19.47
CA THR A 236 1.15 13.06 20.87
C THR A 236 1.47 14.55 21.01
N GLU A 237 2.51 15.05 20.33
CA GLU A 237 2.80 16.50 20.33
C GLU A 237 1.63 17.31 19.78
N ILE A 238 1.02 16.87 18.68
CA ILE A 238 -0.13 17.54 18.05
C ILE A 238 -1.35 17.49 18.98
N ALA A 239 -1.70 16.31 19.50
CA ALA A 239 -2.86 16.10 20.35
C ALA A 239 -2.78 16.86 21.69
N GLU A 240 -1.58 17.01 22.25
CA GLU A 240 -1.34 17.78 23.48
C GLU A 240 -1.15 19.29 23.22
N GLY A 241 -1.51 19.79 22.02
CA GLY A 241 -1.54 21.22 21.68
C GLY A 241 -0.16 21.84 21.43
N ARG A 242 0.88 21.03 21.24
CA ARG A 242 2.24 21.48 20.85
C ARG A 242 2.51 21.34 19.36
N GLY A 243 1.52 20.90 18.58
CA GLY A 243 1.56 20.92 17.13
C GLY A 243 1.52 22.34 16.58
N THR A 244 1.87 22.45 15.29
CA THR A 244 1.70 23.67 14.52
C THR A 244 0.21 24.02 14.33
N PRO A 245 -0.13 25.26 13.93
CA PRO A 245 -1.52 25.67 13.70
C PRO A 245 -2.29 24.77 12.71
N ASN A 246 -1.59 24.15 11.75
CA ASN A 246 -2.19 23.28 10.74
C ASN A 246 -2.24 21.79 11.17
N GLY A 247 -1.91 21.49 12.43
CA GLY A 247 -1.94 20.13 12.98
C GLY A 247 -0.81 19.25 12.49
N GLY A 248 0.41 19.78 12.51
CA GLY A 248 1.66 19.09 12.16
C GLY A 248 2.79 19.36 13.16
N VAL A 249 3.98 18.92 12.78
CA VAL A 249 5.28 19.18 13.43
C VAL A 249 6.30 19.54 12.35
N TRP A 250 7.44 20.10 12.74
CA TRP A 250 8.49 20.51 11.82
C TRP A 250 9.53 19.41 11.61
N LEU A 251 9.87 19.15 10.35
CA LEU A 251 11.08 18.44 9.95
C LEU A 251 12.09 19.45 9.40
N ASP A 252 13.15 19.67 10.16
CA ASP A 252 14.16 20.70 9.88
C ASP A 252 15.46 20.08 9.38
N VAL A 253 15.79 20.35 8.12
CA VAL A 253 17.07 20.00 7.48
C VAL A 253 17.91 21.23 7.15
N SER A 254 17.45 22.44 7.47
CA SER A 254 18.08 23.70 7.05
C SER A 254 19.48 23.91 7.63
N HIS A 255 19.78 23.24 8.74
CA HIS A 255 21.10 23.22 9.38
C HIS A 255 22.15 22.41 8.60
N LEU A 256 21.75 21.56 7.65
CA LEU A 256 22.67 20.78 6.83
C LEU A 256 23.30 21.67 5.74
N PRO A 257 24.55 21.40 5.32
CA PRO A 257 25.14 22.09 4.17
C PRO A 257 24.25 21.96 2.93
N ARG A 258 24.05 23.07 2.20
CA ARG A 258 23.26 23.07 0.97
C ARG A 258 23.68 21.98 -0.01
N GLU A 259 24.98 21.74 -0.16
CA GLU A 259 25.52 20.69 -1.03
C GLU A 259 25.05 19.30 -0.62
N THR A 260 24.96 19.02 0.68
CA THR A 260 24.41 17.75 1.21
C THR A 260 22.95 17.59 0.80
N ILE A 261 22.13 18.62 0.97
CA ILE A 261 20.70 18.58 0.58
C ILE A 261 20.56 18.35 -0.93
N MET A 262 21.32 19.07 -1.76
CA MET A 262 21.26 18.95 -3.22
C MET A 262 21.73 17.58 -3.72
N THR A 263 22.67 16.95 -3.01
CA THR A 263 23.24 15.66 -3.42
C THR A 263 22.46 14.47 -2.88
N ARG A 264 22.00 14.55 -1.62
CA ARG A 264 21.39 13.43 -0.89
C ARG A 264 19.87 13.48 -0.87
N LEU A 265 19.27 14.68 -0.94
CA LEU A 265 17.83 14.90 -0.88
C LEU A 265 17.29 15.70 -2.10
N PRO A 266 17.78 15.50 -3.34
CA PRO A 266 17.40 16.34 -4.48
C PRO A 266 15.90 16.34 -4.77
N ARG A 267 15.23 15.19 -4.68
CA ARG A 267 13.78 15.11 -4.92
C ARG A 267 12.97 15.74 -3.80
N VAL A 268 13.38 15.58 -2.54
CA VAL A 268 12.68 16.26 -1.44
C VAL A 268 12.77 17.77 -1.66
N TYR A 269 13.96 18.28 -2.01
CA TYR A 269 14.13 19.69 -2.36
C TYR A 269 13.23 20.11 -3.53
N GLN A 270 13.27 19.36 -4.65
CA GLN A 270 12.49 19.67 -5.84
C GLN A 270 10.98 19.62 -5.57
N THR A 271 10.49 18.56 -4.91
CA THR A 271 9.07 18.40 -4.58
C THR A 271 8.59 19.51 -3.65
N MET A 272 9.35 19.90 -2.63
CA MET A 272 8.94 21.00 -1.74
C MET A 272 8.96 22.35 -2.47
N LEU A 273 9.92 22.56 -3.36
CA LEU A 273 9.97 23.77 -4.19
C LEU A 273 8.81 23.83 -5.19
N GLU A 274 8.44 22.72 -5.81
CA GLU A 274 7.33 22.66 -6.79
C GLU A 274 5.96 22.78 -6.12
N LEU A 275 5.75 22.09 -5.00
CA LEU A 275 4.43 22.03 -4.36
C LEU A 275 4.14 23.22 -3.46
N GLN A 276 5.16 23.79 -2.82
CA GLN A 276 5.00 24.81 -1.78
C GLN A 276 5.88 26.05 -2.00
N MET A 277 6.70 26.10 -3.05
CA MET A 277 7.74 27.13 -3.23
C MET A 277 8.71 27.20 -2.03
N LEU A 278 8.89 26.07 -1.33
CA LEU A 278 9.65 25.98 -0.08
C LEU A 278 11.11 25.60 -0.34
N ASP A 279 12.04 26.47 0.06
CA ASP A 279 13.49 26.21 0.03
C ASP A 279 13.92 25.52 1.33
N ILE A 280 13.95 24.18 1.31
CA ILE A 280 14.28 23.37 2.49
C ILE A 280 15.72 23.54 3.00
N THR A 281 16.57 24.27 2.27
CA THR A 281 17.91 24.64 2.76
C THR A 281 17.87 25.80 3.75
N LYS A 282 16.69 26.42 3.93
CA LYS A 282 16.48 27.59 4.78
C LYS A 282 15.34 27.37 5.77
N ASP A 283 14.27 26.75 5.31
CA ASP A 283 13.02 26.64 6.06
C ASP A 283 12.66 25.17 6.34
N PRO A 284 12.04 24.87 7.50
CA PRO A 284 11.61 23.50 7.83
C PRO A 284 10.37 23.09 7.05
N ILE A 285 10.17 21.78 6.91
CA ILE A 285 8.99 21.20 6.26
C ILE A 285 7.94 20.88 7.31
N GLU A 286 6.70 21.30 7.10
CA GLU A 286 5.59 20.91 7.96
C GLU A 286 5.08 19.51 7.60
N ILE A 287 5.05 18.61 8.59
CA ILE A 287 4.70 17.21 8.39
C ILE A 287 3.75 16.68 9.47
N ALA A 288 3.04 15.61 9.14
CA ALA A 288 2.24 14.85 10.10
C ALA A 288 2.21 13.36 9.77
N PRO A 289 1.89 12.50 10.77
CA PRO A 289 1.59 11.10 10.53
C PRO A 289 0.51 10.92 9.46
N THR A 290 0.77 10.00 8.52
CA THR A 290 -0.02 9.82 7.30
C THR A 290 -0.17 8.33 7.00
N ALA A 291 -1.39 7.86 6.72
CA ALA A 291 -1.64 6.46 6.35
C ALA A 291 -0.85 6.10 5.09
N HIS A 292 -0.06 5.02 5.13
CA HIS A 292 0.96 4.77 4.09
C HIS A 292 0.92 3.38 3.48
N TYR A 293 0.77 2.34 4.30
CA TYR A 293 0.87 0.97 3.83
C TYR A 293 -0.04 0.05 4.63
N SER A 294 -0.74 -0.83 3.95
CA SER A 294 -1.63 -1.84 4.53
C SER A 294 -0.81 -3.11 4.80
N MET A 295 -0.59 -3.45 6.07
CA MET A 295 0.05 -4.75 6.41
C MET A 295 -0.97 -5.88 6.40
N GLY A 296 -2.21 -5.55 6.78
CA GLY A 296 -3.37 -6.39 6.52
C GLY A 296 -3.70 -6.48 5.05
N GLY A 297 -4.53 -7.45 4.70
CA GLY A 297 -4.81 -7.81 3.31
C GLY A 297 -5.58 -9.12 3.19
N VAL A 298 -5.76 -9.55 1.95
CA VAL A 298 -6.26 -10.87 1.63
C VAL A 298 -5.38 -11.91 2.33
N TRP A 299 -6.01 -12.86 3.02
CA TRP A 299 -5.29 -13.98 3.62
C TRP A 299 -4.75 -14.87 2.51
N VAL A 300 -3.48 -15.22 2.61
CA VAL A 300 -2.78 -16.06 1.64
C VAL A 300 -1.91 -17.10 2.35
N ARG A 301 -1.71 -18.23 1.67
CA ARG A 301 -0.77 -19.27 2.10
C ARG A 301 0.68 -18.78 1.94
N PRO A 302 1.56 -19.03 2.92
CA PRO A 302 2.98 -18.66 2.88
C PRO A 302 3.75 -19.12 1.64
N GLU A 303 3.41 -20.30 1.12
CA GLU A 303 4.23 -21.01 0.14
C GLU A 303 4.01 -20.50 -1.29
N ASP A 304 2.76 -20.20 -1.64
CA ASP A 304 2.35 -19.94 -3.02
C ASP A 304 1.38 -18.75 -3.18
N HIS A 305 1.04 -18.07 -2.07
CA HIS A 305 0.14 -16.94 -2.03
C HIS A 305 -1.30 -17.22 -2.52
N ARG A 306 -1.71 -18.50 -2.52
CA ARG A 306 -3.09 -18.89 -2.78
C ARG A 306 -4.00 -18.52 -1.61
N THR A 307 -5.24 -18.17 -1.91
CA THR A 307 -6.31 -17.96 -0.92
C THR A 307 -7.06 -19.27 -0.62
N ASP A 308 -8.16 -19.20 0.12
CA ASP A 308 -9.08 -20.34 0.31
C ASP A 308 -10.05 -20.55 -0.86
N VAL A 309 -10.14 -19.58 -1.77
CA VAL A 309 -10.92 -19.68 -3.01
C VAL A 309 -10.03 -20.33 -4.06
N ASP A 310 -10.49 -21.44 -4.63
CA ASP A 310 -9.72 -22.21 -5.60
C ASP A 310 -9.48 -21.39 -6.87
N GLY A 311 -8.24 -21.34 -7.33
CA GLY A 311 -7.80 -20.47 -8.43
C GLY A 311 -7.63 -18.99 -8.10
N LEU A 312 -7.87 -18.54 -6.86
CA LEU A 312 -7.62 -17.15 -6.44
C LEU A 312 -6.31 -17.01 -5.65
N TYR A 313 -5.55 -15.98 -6.00
CA TYR A 313 -4.29 -15.60 -5.37
C TYR A 313 -4.28 -14.10 -5.07
N ALA A 314 -3.39 -13.66 -4.18
CA ALA A 314 -3.12 -12.24 -3.94
C ALA A 314 -1.64 -11.97 -3.68
N ILE A 315 -1.12 -10.85 -4.18
CA ILE A 315 0.30 -10.47 -4.02
C ILE A 315 0.47 -8.98 -3.69
N GLY A 316 1.62 -8.65 -3.11
CA GLY A 316 1.96 -7.27 -2.75
C GLY A 316 1.10 -6.75 -1.61
N GLU A 317 0.81 -5.44 -1.62
CA GLU A 317 -0.01 -4.79 -0.58
C GLU A 317 -1.47 -5.29 -0.56
N ALA A 318 -1.91 -6.03 -1.58
CA ALA A 318 -3.19 -6.72 -1.55
C ALA A 318 -3.21 -7.92 -0.59
N SER A 319 -2.05 -8.49 -0.26
CA SER A 319 -1.89 -9.70 0.56
C SER A 319 -1.40 -9.38 1.97
N SER A 320 -1.78 -10.22 2.94
CA SER A 320 -1.37 -10.10 4.34
C SER A 320 -0.26 -11.09 4.72
N GLY A 321 0.40 -10.83 5.85
CA GLY A 321 1.13 -11.83 6.65
C GLY A 321 2.65 -11.83 6.56
N LEU A 322 3.25 -11.28 5.51
CA LEU A 322 4.71 -11.16 5.42
C LEU A 322 5.27 -10.17 6.45
N HIS A 323 4.57 -9.06 6.65
CA HIS A 323 5.06 -7.91 7.41
C HIS A 323 4.65 -7.89 8.88
N GLY A 324 3.78 -8.80 9.31
CA GLY A 324 3.20 -8.79 10.66
C GLY A 324 2.58 -7.43 11.00
N ALA A 325 2.80 -6.96 12.22
CA ALA A 325 2.22 -5.71 12.71
C ALA A 325 2.97 -4.43 12.29
N ASN A 326 4.18 -4.54 11.74
CA ASN A 326 4.95 -3.37 11.34
C ASN A 326 5.95 -3.69 10.23
N ARG A 327 5.70 -3.17 9.03
CA ARG A 327 6.58 -3.37 7.89
C ARG A 327 7.89 -2.59 8.03
N LEU A 328 9.01 -3.28 7.81
CA LEU A 328 10.31 -2.63 7.60
C LEU A 328 10.38 -1.97 6.22
N GLY A 329 10.85 -0.71 6.19
CA GLY A 329 10.96 0.04 4.96
C GLY A 329 11.92 -0.63 3.95
N GLY A 330 11.55 -0.62 2.67
CA GLY A 330 12.28 -1.30 1.60
C GLY A 330 11.81 -2.74 1.29
N ASN A 331 11.12 -3.40 2.23
CA ASN A 331 10.69 -4.79 2.01
C ASN A 331 9.52 -4.95 1.02
N SER A 332 8.67 -3.94 0.85
CA SER A 332 7.47 -4.05 0.00
C SER A 332 7.81 -4.26 -1.49
N LEU A 333 8.84 -3.58 -2.01
CA LEU A 333 9.24 -3.74 -3.42
C LEU A 333 9.80 -5.15 -3.68
N ILE A 334 10.50 -5.70 -2.70
CA ILE A 334 11.10 -7.02 -2.83
C ILE A 334 10.03 -8.11 -2.74
N GLU A 335 9.05 -7.95 -1.85
CA GLU A 335 7.87 -8.81 -1.77
C GLU A 335 7.18 -8.94 -3.15
N LEU A 336 6.96 -7.81 -3.84
CA LEU A 336 6.34 -7.82 -5.17
C LEU A 336 7.11 -8.71 -6.15
N LEU A 337 8.43 -8.57 -6.21
CA LEU A 337 9.26 -9.33 -7.14
C LEU A 337 9.32 -10.83 -6.80
N VAL A 338 9.47 -11.15 -5.52
CA VAL A 338 9.59 -12.53 -5.05
C VAL A 338 8.26 -13.26 -5.22
N PHE A 339 7.19 -12.71 -4.67
CA PHE A 339 5.89 -13.38 -4.70
C PHE A 339 5.18 -13.25 -6.04
N GLY A 340 5.46 -12.22 -6.85
CA GLY A 340 5.01 -12.18 -8.24
C GLY A 340 5.51 -13.40 -9.03
N ARG A 341 6.79 -13.78 -8.85
CA ARG A 341 7.36 -14.96 -9.52
C ARG A 341 6.84 -16.29 -8.97
N ILE A 342 6.71 -16.42 -7.65
CA ILE A 342 6.24 -17.65 -7.00
C ILE A 342 4.78 -17.90 -7.36
N THR A 343 3.93 -16.89 -7.16
CA THR A 343 2.50 -16.96 -7.41
C THR A 343 2.19 -17.20 -8.87
N GLY A 344 2.89 -16.52 -9.79
CA GLY A 344 2.71 -16.76 -11.22
C GLY A 344 2.96 -18.22 -11.62
N ARG A 345 3.96 -18.88 -11.03
CA ARG A 345 4.22 -20.32 -11.27
C ARG A 345 3.12 -21.20 -10.67
N ALA A 346 2.64 -20.86 -9.49
CA ALA A 346 1.56 -21.60 -8.82
C ALA A 346 0.23 -21.50 -9.58
N ALA A 347 -0.10 -20.30 -10.07
CA ALA A 347 -1.29 -20.04 -10.89
C ALA A 347 -1.25 -20.82 -12.21
N VAL A 348 -0.11 -20.85 -12.90
CA VAL A 348 0.06 -21.66 -14.13
C VAL A 348 -0.07 -23.15 -13.84
N ALA A 349 0.54 -23.65 -12.76
CA ALA A 349 0.43 -25.05 -12.37
C ALA A 349 -1.01 -25.44 -12.01
N HIS A 350 -1.76 -24.53 -11.37
CA HIS A 350 -3.18 -24.72 -11.11
C HIS A 350 -3.98 -24.79 -12.42
N ALA A 351 -3.84 -23.79 -13.30
CA ALA A 351 -4.56 -23.73 -14.57
C ALA A 351 -4.32 -24.97 -15.44
N TYR A 352 -3.08 -25.45 -15.57
CA TYR A 352 -2.77 -26.68 -16.32
C TYR A 352 -3.16 -27.97 -15.61
N GLY A 353 -3.44 -27.92 -14.31
CA GLY A 353 -3.95 -29.06 -13.54
C GLY A 353 -5.46 -29.22 -13.59
N LEU A 354 -6.19 -28.29 -14.22
CA LEU A 354 -7.64 -28.38 -14.35
C LEU A 354 -8.04 -29.26 -15.53
N ASP A 355 -8.90 -30.25 -15.27
CA ASP A 355 -9.53 -31.03 -16.35
C ASP A 355 -10.58 -30.21 -17.11
N ALA A 356 -11.33 -29.37 -16.38
CA ALA A 356 -12.34 -28.48 -16.93
C ALA A 356 -12.60 -27.31 -15.96
N GLN A 357 -12.95 -26.16 -16.54
CA GLN A 357 -13.42 -25.00 -15.78
C GLN A 357 -14.94 -24.91 -15.84
N HIS A 358 -15.60 -24.89 -14.68
CA HIS A 358 -17.04 -24.64 -14.61
C HIS A 358 -17.31 -23.13 -14.60
N ARG A 359 -18.30 -22.68 -15.35
CA ARG A 359 -18.62 -21.25 -15.52
C ARG A 359 -20.10 -21.03 -15.24
N SER A 360 -20.39 -20.45 -14.09
CA SER A 360 -21.75 -20.17 -13.66
C SER A 360 -22.33 -18.98 -14.44
N THR A 361 -23.31 -19.24 -15.30
CA THR A 361 -24.07 -18.19 -16.00
C THR A 361 -24.82 -17.29 -15.01
N ASP A 362 -25.20 -17.84 -13.87
CA ASP A 362 -25.89 -17.14 -12.80
C ASP A 362 -24.99 -16.12 -12.09
N ALA A 363 -23.72 -16.48 -11.83
CA ALA A 363 -22.73 -15.54 -11.29
C ALA A 363 -22.47 -14.37 -12.26
N VAL A 364 -22.38 -14.63 -13.56
CA VAL A 364 -22.25 -13.58 -14.59
C VAL A 364 -23.48 -12.66 -14.61
N ARG A 365 -24.68 -13.23 -14.50
CA ARG A 365 -25.93 -12.46 -14.46
C ARG A 365 -26.00 -11.56 -13.24
N ARG A 366 -25.59 -12.04 -12.04
CA ARG A 366 -25.52 -11.22 -10.83
C ARG A 366 -24.51 -10.07 -10.96
N ALA A 367 -23.31 -10.36 -11.44
CA ALA A 367 -22.27 -9.33 -11.63
C ALA A 367 -22.72 -8.23 -12.61
N ARG A 368 -23.45 -8.61 -13.66
CA ARG A 368 -24.06 -7.65 -14.59
C ARG A 368 -25.13 -6.80 -13.92
N ALA A 369 -26.05 -7.43 -13.19
CA ALA A 369 -27.15 -6.76 -12.52
C ALA A 369 -26.67 -5.74 -11.48
N GLU A 370 -25.58 -6.02 -10.76
CA GLU A 370 -25.01 -5.06 -9.80
C GLU A 370 -24.65 -3.72 -10.45
N ILE A 371 -24.05 -3.73 -11.65
CA ILE A 371 -23.77 -2.50 -12.40
C ILE A 371 -25.07 -1.84 -12.87
N ASP A 372 -26.04 -2.62 -13.34
CA ASP A 372 -27.35 -2.09 -13.79
C ASP A 372 -28.08 -1.38 -12.63
N ASP A 373 -28.08 -1.99 -11.45
CA ASP A 373 -28.72 -1.46 -10.25
C ASP A 373 -28.05 -0.17 -9.77
N LEU A 374 -26.71 -0.10 -9.80
CA LEU A 374 -25.96 1.12 -9.48
C LEU A 374 -26.25 2.24 -10.49
N LEU A 375 -26.27 1.94 -11.79
CA LEU A 375 -26.58 2.95 -12.82
C LEU A 375 -28.03 3.45 -12.74
N ALA A 376 -28.95 2.64 -12.21
CA ALA A 376 -30.34 3.02 -12.01
C ALA A 376 -30.58 3.80 -10.69
N ALA A 377 -29.59 3.89 -9.81
CA ALA A 377 -29.73 4.52 -8.51
C ALA A 377 -29.90 6.05 -8.62
N ASP A 378 -31.03 6.58 -8.16
CA ASP A 378 -31.42 8.00 -8.28
C ASP A 378 -31.65 8.68 -6.91
N GLY A 379 -31.06 8.12 -5.85
CA GLY A 379 -31.24 8.62 -4.50
C GLY A 379 -30.56 9.98 -4.23
N PRO A 380 -30.87 10.63 -3.09
CA PRO A 380 -30.35 11.95 -2.77
C PRO A 380 -28.91 11.97 -2.25
N GLU A 381 -28.33 10.83 -1.90
CA GLU A 381 -26.99 10.77 -1.30
C GLU A 381 -25.89 10.82 -2.36
N ASN A 382 -24.93 11.72 -2.16
CA ASN A 382 -23.82 11.91 -3.09
C ASN A 382 -22.62 11.01 -2.74
N VAL A 383 -22.08 10.28 -3.72
CA VAL A 383 -20.92 9.36 -3.55
C VAL A 383 -19.72 10.07 -2.92
N ARG A 384 -19.35 11.27 -3.40
CA ARG A 384 -18.16 12.00 -2.91
C ARG A 384 -18.35 12.47 -1.46
N ALA A 385 -19.58 12.79 -1.07
CA ALA A 385 -19.90 13.15 0.30
C ALA A 385 -19.78 11.94 1.25
N LEU A 386 -20.25 10.77 0.83
CA LEU A 386 -20.11 9.51 1.60
C LEU A 386 -18.63 9.11 1.73
N GLN A 387 -17.86 9.16 0.64
CA GLN A 387 -16.41 8.90 0.68
C GLN A 387 -15.68 9.85 1.63
N ARG A 388 -16.07 11.14 1.66
CA ARG A 388 -15.51 12.11 2.61
C ARG A 388 -15.85 11.74 4.05
N ALA A 389 -17.10 11.38 4.32
CA ALA A 389 -17.54 10.96 5.65
C ALA A 389 -16.74 9.75 6.16
N ILE A 390 -16.54 8.71 5.32
CA ILE A 390 -15.70 7.56 5.66
C ILE A 390 -14.29 8.02 6.03
N ARG A 391 -13.69 8.90 5.22
CA ARG A 391 -12.33 9.40 5.46
C ARG A 391 -12.20 10.18 6.75
N ASP A 392 -13.19 11.01 7.07
CA ASP A 392 -13.24 11.79 8.30
C ASP A 392 -13.38 10.87 9.51
N THR A 393 -14.34 9.93 9.49
CA THR A 393 -14.56 8.91 10.53
C THR A 393 -13.30 8.09 10.80
N MET A 394 -12.65 7.55 9.75
CA MET A 394 -11.43 6.76 9.90
C MET A 394 -10.25 7.58 10.45
N THR A 395 -10.18 8.86 10.10
CA THR A 395 -9.11 9.76 10.57
C THR A 395 -9.30 10.15 12.03
N ALA A 396 -10.55 10.37 12.44
CA ALA A 396 -10.90 10.72 13.82
C ALA A 396 -10.74 9.51 14.76
N HIS A 397 -11.24 8.35 14.36
CA HIS A 397 -11.46 7.22 15.28
C HIS A 397 -10.49 6.05 15.08
N ALA A 398 -9.87 5.93 13.90
CA ALA A 398 -8.98 4.83 13.53
C ALA A 398 -7.62 5.34 13.02
N GLY A 399 -7.13 6.45 13.60
CA GLY A 399 -5.83 7.05 13.31
C GLY A 399 -4.65 6.31 13.97
N VAL A 400 -3.59 7.06 14.28
CA VAL A 400 -2.34 6.55 14.90
C VAL A 400 -2.60 6.00 16.30
N VAL A 401 -3.35 6.76 17.12
CA VAL A 401 -3.77 6.36 18.46
C VAL A 401 -5.25 6.03 18.41
N ARG A 402 -5.62 4.96 19.11
CA ARG A 402 -6.97 4.42 19.14
C ARG A 402 -7.29 4.06 20.58
N ASP A 403 -8.52 4.31 20.98
CA ASP A 403 -9.08 3.84 22.24
C ASP A 403 -10.45 3.21 21.98
N GLU A 404 -10.98 2.53 23.00
CA GLU A 404 -12.25 1.81 22.88
C GLU A 404 -13.43 2.75 22.59
N GLU A 405 -13.43 3.94 23.19
CA GLU A 405 -14.51 4.92 23.02
C GLU A 405 -14.56 5.45 21.59
N GLY A 406 -13.42 5.91 21.06
CA GLY A 406 -13.29 6.38 19.69
C GLY A 406 -13.62 5.30 18.68
N LEU A 407 -13.11 4.07 18.86
CA LEU A 407 -13.42 2.98 17.93
C LEU A 407 -14.93 2.63 17.91
N ARG A 408 -15.59 2.61 19.07
CA ARG A 408 -17.04 2.38 19.14
C ARG A 408 -17.83 3.51 18.50
N ALA A 409 -17.40 4.77 18.68
CA ALA A 409 -18.01 5.92 18.01
C ALA A 409 -17.85 5.83 16.49
N GLY A 410 -16.64 5.48 16.02
CA GLY A 410 -16.35 5.27 14.60
C GLY A 410 -17.20 4.17 13.98
N LEU A 411 -17.43 3.05 14.68
CA LEU A 411 -18.33 1.99 14.21
C LEU A 411 -19.76 2.50 14.03
N ALA A 412 -20.30 3.24 15.01
CA ALA A 412 -21.64 3.81 14.91
C ALA A 412 -21.77 4.83 13.75
N GLU A 413 -20.73 5.61 13.48
CA GLU A 413 -20.68 6.51 12.33
C GLU A 413 -20.63 5.74 10.99
N LEU A 414 -19.86 4.65 10.92
CA LEU A 414 -19.82 3.79 9.74
C LEU A 414 -21.18 3.12 9.47
N ASP A 415 -21.86 2.61 10.50
CA ASP A 415 -23.22 2.05 10.37
C ASP A 415 -24.20 3.08 9.78
N ALA A 416 -24.12 4.34 10.24
CA ALA A 416 -24.94 5.42 9.71
C ALA A 416 -24.58 5.79 8.25
N ILE A 417 -23.31 5.67 7.86
CA ILE A 417 -22.87 5.86 6.48
C ILE A 417 -23.40 4.71 5.60
N GLU A 418 -23.34 3.47 6.06
CA GLU A 418 -23.87 2.30 5.34
C GLU A 418 -25.37 2.42 5.09
N GLU A 419 -26.16 2.87 6.08
CA GLU A 419 -27.59 3.12 5.90
C GLU A 419 -27.82 4.17 4.79
N ARG A 420 -27.04 5.25 4.77
CA ARG A 420 -27.12 6.29 3.74
C ARG A 420 -26.71 5.78 2.35
N MET A 421 -25.75 4.85 2.25
CA MET A 421 -25.34 4.26 0.98
C MET A 421 -26.50 3.56 0.25
N THR A 422 -27.53 3.08 0.95
CA THR A 422 -28.73 2.49 0.32
C THR A 422 -29.57 3.49 -0.48
N ARG A 423 -29.35 4.80 -0.25
CA ARG A 423 -30.06 5.92 -0.91
C ARG A 423 -29.13 6.73 -1.81
N ILE A 424 -28.08 6.10 -2.33
CA ILE A 424 -27.12 6.75 -3.23
C ILE A 424 -27.77 7.13 -4.56
N GLY A 425 -27.38 8.29 -5.08
CA GLY A 425 -27.67 8.71 -6.44
C GLY A 425 -26.40 8.64 -7.27
N ILE A 426 -26.48 7.97 -8.42
CA ILE A 426 -25.42 7.94 -9.41
C ILE A 426 -25.90 8.78 -10.61
N HIS A 427 -25.27 9.94 -10.77
CA HIS A 427 -25.52 10.84 -11.88
C HIS A 427 -24.23 10.95 -12.70
N PRO A 428 -24.10 10.14 -13.77
CA PRO A 428 -22.97 10.29 -14.68
C PRO A 428 -23.02 11.69 -15.30
N ASP A 429 -22.00 12.50 -15.04
CA ASP A 429 -21.83 13.77 -15.74
C ASP A 429 -20.72 13.66 -16.79
N ILE A 430 -20.65 14.67 -17.66
CA ILE A 430 -19.66 14.75 -18.73
C ILE A 430 -18.22 14.93 -18.21
N ALA A 431 -18.01 15.17 -16.91
CA ALA A 431 -16.68 15.28 -16.34
C ALA A 431 -16.00 13.91 -16.15
N GLY A 432 -16.76 12.81 -16.23
CA GLY A 432 -16.23 11.45 -16.12
C GLY A 432 -15.62 11.15 -14.75
N PHE A 433 -14.80 10.11 -14.67
CA PHE A 433 -14.04 9.74 -13.47
C PHE A 433 -12.82 10.67 -13.31
N GLN A 434 -13.01 11.87 -12.73
CA GLN A 434 -11.92 12.81 -12.38
C GLN A 434 -11.86 13.16 -10.88
#